data_AF-A0A067FBF9-F1
#
_entry.id   AF-A0A067FBF9-F1
#
_cell.length_a   1.000
_cell.length_b   1.000
_cell.length_c   1.000
_cell.angle_alpha   90.00
_cell.angle_beta   90.00
_cell.angle_gamma   90.00
#
_symmetry.space_group_name_H-M   'P 1'
#
loop_
_entity.id
_entity.type
_entity.pdbx_description
1 polymer ?
#
loop_
_entity_poly.entity_id
_entity_poly.type
_entity_poly.pdbx_seq_one_letter_code
_entity_poly.pdbx_strand_id
1 'polypeptide(L)'
;MRELQGAIIVGSIFQSILGFTGLMSLFLRLINPVVVAPTVAAIGLAFFSYGFPQAGSCVEISIPQILLVLIFALYLRGISVFGHHLFRIYAVPLSVMIIWAYAFFLTAGGAYNYKGCSPDIPSSNILSDACIKHAYTMKHCRTDVSNAWRTAAWVRIPYPLQWGIPIFHLRTSLIMIIVSLVASVDSVGTYHTASLLVNSKPPTPRIVSRGIGMEGFCSILAGLWGSGTGSSTLTENVHTISITKVASRRAVQLGAVFMIVFSFVGKSVPFWPLYHRHWLPPYCASCGPLLWQLVSQICSILNQQAFGT
;
A
#
# COMPACT_ATOMS: atom_id res chain seq x y z
N MET A 1 -6.26 -3.54 17.19
CA MET A 1 -7.25 -2.96 16.26
C MET A 1 -7.99 -1.77 16.85
N ARG A 2 -8.70 -1.92 17.98
CA ARG A 2 -9.49 -0.82 18.59
C ARG A 2 -8.68 0.44 18.94
N GLU A 3 -7.47 0.28 19.46
CA GLU A 3 -6.58 1.41 19.77
C GLU A 3 -6.13 2.15 18.51
N LEU A 4 -5.80 1.39 17.45
CA LEU A 4 -5.37 1.95 16.16
C LEU A 4 -6.51 2.69 15.46
N GLN A 5 -7.76 2.20 15.56
CA GLN A 5 -8.93 2.94 15.10
C GLN A 5 -9.11 4.27 15.83
N GLY A 6 -8.99 4.26 17.17
CA GLY A 6 -9.09 5.48 17.97
C GLY A 6 -8.01 6.50 17.60
N ALA A 7 -6.77 6.04 17.43
CA ALA A 7 -5.66 6.89 17.01
C ALA A 7 -5.87 7.50 15.61
N ILE A 8 -6.34 6.71 14.63
CA ILE A 8 -6.67 7.21 13.28
C ILE A 8 -7.76 8.25 13.35
N ILE A 9 -8.85 8.01 14.10
CA ILE A 9 -9.96 8.95 14.23
C ILE A 9 -9.45 10.29 14.76
N VAL A 10 -8.63 10.29 15.81
CA VAL A 10 -8.09 11.54 16.40
C VAL A 10 -7.20 12.29 15.42
N GLY A 11 -6.24 11.61 14.78
CA GLY A 11 -5.37 12.24 13.78
C GLY A 11 -6.16 12.79 12.58
N SER A 12 -7.19 12.07 12.15
CA SER A 12 -8.05 12.46 11.02
C SER A 12 -8.98 13.63 11.34
N ILE A 13 -9.48 13.72 12.58
CA ILE A 13 -10.23 14.88 13.06
C ILE A 13 -9.33 16.11 13.04
N PHE A 14 -8.11 15.98 13.57
CA PHE A 14 -7.12 17.07 13.55
C PHE A 14 -6.84 17.51 12.10
N GLN A 15 -6.56 16.58 11.20
CA GLN A 15 -6.34 16.86 9.77
C GLN A 15 -7.55 17.53 9.11
N SER A 16 -8.77 17.08 9.41
CA SER A 16 -10.01 17.67 8.88
C SER A 16 -10.18 19.11 9.33
N ILE A 17 -9.96 19.38 10.64
CA ILE A 17 -10.02 20.72 11.20
C ILE A 17 -8.98 21.62 10.54
N LEU A 18 -7.73 21.17 10.43
CA LEU A 18 -6.67 21.92 9.75
C LEU A 18 -7.00 22.25 8.29
N GLY A 19 -7.61 21.30 7.58
CA GLY A 19 -8.02 21.47 6.18
C GLY A 19 -9.19 22.44 6.02
N PHE A 20 -10.27 22.28 6.78
CA PHE A 20 -11.46 23.13 6.62
C PHE A 20 -11.28 24.55 7.17
N THR A 21 -10.46 24.74 8.21
CA THR A 21 -10.18 26.07 8.78
C THR A 21 -9.31 26.94 7.88
N GLY A 22 -8.70 26.40 6.83
CA GLY A 22 -7.77 27.15 6.00
C GLY A 22 -6.37 27.28 6.59
N LEU A 23 -6.11 26.73 7.79
CA LEU A 23 -4.80 26.83 8.43
C LEU A 23 -3.72 26.11 7.61
N MET A 24 -4.11 25.07 6.86
CA MET A 24 -3.22 24.43 5.89
C MET A 24 -2.68 25.42 4.85
N SER A 25 -3.45 26.44 4.45
CA SER A 25 -2.98 27.49 3.54
C SER A 25 -1.83 28.33 4.11
N LEU A 26 -1.69 28.42 5.43
CA LEU A 26 -0.55 29.06 6.07
C LEU A 26 0.67 28.13 6.02
N PHE A 27 0.46 26.85 6.30
CA PHE A 27 1.49 25.82 6.17
C PHE A 27 2.01 25.68 4.73
N LEU A 28 1.15 25.88 3.71
CA LEU A 28 1.57 25.92 2.30
C LEU A 28 2.64 26.98 2.00
N ARG A 29 2.73 28.07 2.78
CA ARG A 29 3.81 29.06 2.63
C ARG A 29 5.15 28.55 3.17
N LEU A 30 5.11 27.57 4.07
CA LEU A 30 6.30 26.94 4.66
C LEU A 30 6.75 25.71 3.86
N ILE A 31 5.84 25.09 3.11
CA ILE A 31 6.11 23.90 2.29
C ILE A 31 6.85 24.31 1.02
N ASN A 32 8.16 24.47 1.14
CA ASN A 32 9.07 24.55 0.00
C ASN A 32 9.42 23.14 -0.50
N PRO A 33 9.73 22.94 -1.80
CA PRO A 33 10.18 21.64 -2.33
C PRO A 33 11.40 21.08 -1.58
N VAL A 34 12.20 21.97 -0.96
CA VAL A 34 13.32 21.65 -0.08
C VAL A 34 12.91 20.86 1.17
N VAL A 35 11.69 21.02 1.67
CA VAL A 35 11.16 20.30 2.84
C VAL A 35 10.39 19.04 2.43
N VAL A 36 9.74 19.07 1.26
CA VAL A 36 8.96 17.93 0.75
C VAL A 36 9.88 16.77 0.38
N ALA A 37 10.97 17.02 -0.35
CA ALA A 37 11.85 15.96 -0.83
C ALA A 37 12.48 15.11 0.30
N PRO A 38 13.05 15.69 1.38
CA PRO A 38 13.54 14.92 2.53
C PRO A 38 12.43 14.15 3.25
N THR A 39 11.23 14.73 3.35
CA THR A 39 10.10 14.08 4.01
C THR A 39 9.67 12.83 3.23
N VAL A 40 9.52 12.94 1.92
CA VAL A 40 9.19 11.80 1.03
C VAL A 40 10.29 10.74 1.09
N ALA A 41 11.56 11.15 1.05
CA ALA A 41 12.69 10.21 1.19
C ALA A 41 12.66 9.48 2.55
N ALA A 42 12.34 10.19 3.64
CA ALA A 42 12.23 9.59 4.97
C ALA A 42 11.05 8.60 5.06
N ILE A 43 9.91 8.90 4.44
CA ILE A 43 8.78 7.96 4.33
C ILE A 43 9.22 6.70 3.56
N GLY A 44 9.90 6.87 2.43
CA GLY A 44 10.44 5.76 1.65
C GLY A 44 11.41 4.89 2.44
N LEU A 45 12.33 5.51 3.19
CA LEU A 45 13.29 4.80 4.04
C LEU A 45 12.60 4.06 5.21
N ALA A 46 11.57 4.67 5.81
CA ALA A 46 10.78 4.02 6.85
C ALA A 46 10.07 2.76 6.32
N PHE A 47 9.55 2.80 5.10
CA PHE A 47 9.01 1.61 4.45
C PHE A 47 10.08 0.57 4.13
N PHE A 48 11.33 0.97 3.85
CA PHE A 48 12.43 0.04 3.62
C PHE A 48 12.74 -0.77 4.87
N SER A 49 12.85 -0.08 6.01
CA SER A 49 13.11 -0.71 7.30
C SER A 49 12.06 -1.74 7.69
N TYR A 50 10.80 -1.56 7.27
CA TYR A 50 9.73 -2.52 7.53
C TYR A 50 9.60 -3.60 6.45
N GLY A 51 9.72 -3.24 5.18
CA GLY A 51 9.52 -4.14 4.04
C GLY A 51 10.67 -5.13 3.85
N PHE A 52 11.92 -4.71 4.09
CA PHE A 52 13.10 -5.55 3.86
C PHE A 52 13.17 -6.77 4.81
N PRO A 53 12.95 -6.65 6.14
CA PRO A 53 12.91 -7.82 7.03
C PRO A 53 11.81 -8.81 6.65
N GLN A 54 10.66 -8.30 6.19
CA GLN A 54 9.57 -9.16 5.75
C GLN A 54 9.92 -9.90 4.46
N ALA A 55 10.54 -9.22 3.49
CA ALA A 55 11.06 -9.86 2.28
C ALA A 55 12.12 -10.93 2.62
N GLY A 56 12.92 -10.70 3.66
CA GLY A 56 13.92 -11.66 4.18
C GLY A 56 13.32 -12.94 4.76
N SER A 57 12.02 -12.97 5.07
CA SER A 57 11.36 -14.18 5.60
C SER A 57 11.31 -15.31 4.57
N CYS A 58 11.30 -14.98 3.27
CA CYS A 58 11.31 -15.93 2.16
C CYS A 58 12.16 -15.44 1.00
N VAL A 59 13.47 -15.64 1.14
CA VAL A 59 14.46 -15.18 0.16
C VAL A 59 14.23 -15.78 -1.23
N GLU A 60 13.79 -17.03 -1.32
CA GLU A 60 13.55 -17.75 -2.58
C GLU A 60 12.47 -17.12 -3.46
N ILE A 61 11.49 -16.45 -2.87
CA ILE A 61 10.39 -15.77 -3.59
C ILE A 61 10.70 -14.27 -3.72
N SER A 62 11.30 -13.68 -2.68
CA SER A 62 11.59 -12.24 -2.64
C SER A 62 12.71 -11.82 -3.59
N ILE A 63 13.78 -12.60 -3.76
CA ILE A 63 14.86 -12.27 -4.70
C ILE A 63 14.35 -12.21 -6.14
N PRO A 64 13.64 -13.25 -6.66
CA PRO A 64 13.06 -13.17 -7.99
C PRO A 64 12.07 -12.01 -8.12
N GLN A 65 11.27 -11.69 -7.09
CA GLN A 65 10.37 -10.55 -7.12
C GLN A 65 11.11 -9.21 -7.32
N ILE A 66 12.17 -8.97 -6.56
CA ILE A 66 12.98 -7.75 -6.67
C ILE A 66 13.66 -7.68 -8.05
N LEU A 67 14.24 -8.79 -8.51
CA LEU A 67 14.89 -8.86 -9.82
C LEU A 67 13.92 -8.56 -10.95
N LEU A 68 12.72 -9.15 -10.90
CA LEU A 68 11.70 -9.02 -11.93
C LEU A 68 11.10 -7.61 -11.97
N VAL A 69 10.93 -6.98 -10.79
CA VAL A 69 10.64 -5.55 -10.67
C VAL A 69 11.72 -4.69 -11.31
N LEU A 70 13.01 -4.93 -11.03
CA LEU A 70 14.11 -4.15 -11.60
C LEU A 70 14.18 -4.30 -13.12
N ILE A 71 13.99 -5.52 -13.64
CA ILE A 71 13.94 -5.77 -15.08
C ILE A 71 12.78 -5.00 -15.72
N PHE A 72 11.59 -5.04 -15.14
CA PHE A 72 10.42 -4.33 -15.68
C PHE A 72 10.54 -2.81 -15.59
N ALA A 73 11.05 -2.29 -14.47
CA ALA A 73 11.14 -0.85 -14.22
C ALA A 73 12.33 -0.19 -14.93
N LEU A 74 13.47 -0.87 -15.06
CA LEU A 74 14.72 -0.31 -15.61
C LEU A 74 14.98 -0.74 -17.05
N TYR A 75 14.84 -2.03 -17.37
CA TYR A 75 15.26 -2.57 -18.67
C TYR A 75 14.14 -2.53 -19.72
N LEU A 76 12.94 -2.99 -19.37
CA LEU A 76 11.78 -3.01 -20.27
C LEU A 76 11.04 -1.67 -20.37
N ARG A 77 11.57 -0.63 -19.72
CA ARG A 77 11.01 0.73 -19.74
C ARG A 77 10.91 1.33 -21.15
N GLY A 78 11.86 1.01 -22.03
CA GLY A 78 11.95 1.54 -23.39
C GLY A 78 11.20 0.72 -24.45
N ILE A 79 10.76 -0.50 -24.12
CA ILE A 79 10.19 -1.42 -25.10
C ILE A 79 8.67 -1.22 -25.13
N SER A 80 8.18 -0.60 -26.18
CA SER A 80 6.75 -0.50 -26.47
C SER A 80 6.26 -1.80 -27.08
N VAL A 81 5.40 -2.53 -26.37
CA VAL A 81 4.75 -3.74 -26.85
C VAL A 81 3.34 -3.37 -27.28
N PHE A 82 2.95 -3.73 -28.51
CA PHE A 82 1.65 -3.37 -29.12
C PHE A 82 1.38 -1.85 -29.23
N GLY A 83 2.43 -1.01 -29.31
CA GLY A 83 2.26 0.45 -29.43
C GLY A 83 1.80 1.16 -28.14
N HIS A 84 1.65 0.42 -27.03
CA HIS A 84 1.31 0.98 -25.73
C HIS A 84 2.47 0.79 -24.74
N HIS A 85 2.75 1.81 -23.92
CA HIS A 85 3.77 1.77 -22.87
C HIS A 85 3.29 0.99 -21.62
N LEU A 86 2.81 -0.25 -21.81
CA LEU A 86 2.18 -1.08 -20.78
C LEU A 86 3.13 -1.39 -19.62
N PHE A 87 4.39 -1.72 -19.90
CA PHE A 87 5.39 -2.04 -18.88
C PHE A 87 5.70 -0.87 -17.96
N ARG A 88 5.48 0.38 -18.40
CA ARG A 88 5.78 1.56 -17.58
C ARG A 88 4.75 1.81 -16.47
N ILE A 89 3.47 1.49 -16.72
CA ILE A 89 2.39 1.62 -15.73
C ILE A 89 2.25 0.35 -14.91
N TYR A 90 2.35 -0.81 -15.57
CA TYR A 90 2.01 -2.10 -14.98
C TYR A 90 3.24 -2.92 -14.56
N ALA A 91 4.45 -2.37 -14.51
CA ALA A 91 5.65 -3.10 -14.04
C ALA A 91 5.45 -3.79 -12.69
N VAL A 92 5.03 -3.02 -11.67
CA VAL A 92 4.86 -3.54 -10.32
C VAL A 92 3.68 -4.53 -10.18
N PRO A 93 2.48 -4.30 -10.77
CA PRO A 93 1.37 -5.26 -10.63
C PRO A 93 1.60 -6.52 -11.45
N LEU A 94 2.23 -6.38 -12.62
CA LEU A 94 2.58 -7.52 -13.45
C LEU A 94 3.66 -8.37 -12.77
N SER A 95 4.64 -7.76 -12.09
CA SER A 95 5.64 -8.53 -11.34
C SER A 95 5.03 -9.29 -10.17
N VAL A 96 4.16 -8.65 -9.38
CA VAL A 96 3.45 -9.30 -8.28
C VAL A 96 2.59 -10.47 -8.77
N MET A 97 1.92 -10.32 -9.92
CA MET A 97 1.13 -11.41 -10.51
C MET A 97 2.01 -12.58 -10.96
N ILE A 98 3.15 -12.31 -11.59
CA ILE A 98 4.09 -13.36 -12.02
C ILE A 98 4.68 -14.09 -10.81
N ILE A 99 5.15 -13.37 -9.79
CA ILE A 99 5.73 -14.03 -8.62
C ILE A 99 4.69 -14.83 -7.85
N TRP A 100 3.45 -14.35 -7.79
CA TRP A 100 2.37 -15.10 -7.14
C TRP A 100 2.10 -16.42 -7.87
N ALA A 101 2.05 -16.38 -9.21
CA ALA A 101 1.94 -17.61 -10.02
C ALA A 101 3.14 -18.53 -9.81
N TYR A 102 4.36 -17.99 -9.80
CA TYR A 102 5.59 -18.74 -9.51
C TYR A 102 5.55 -19.42 -8.13
N ALA A 103 5.17 -18.69 -7.09
CA ALA A 103 5.03 -19.21 -5.73
C ALA A 103 3.95 -20.30 -5.63
N PHE A 104 2.84 -20.15 -6.36
CA PHE A 104 1.81 -21.17 -6.46
C PHE A 104 2.35 -22.45 -7.10
N PHE A 105 3.07 -22.35 -8.23
CA PHE A 105 3.69 -23.50 -8.88
C PHE A 105 4.74 -24.19 -8.02
N LEU A 106 5.57 -23.43 -7.28
CA LEU A 106 6.53 -24.01 -6.32
C LEU A 106 5.84 -24.77 -5.18
N THR A 107 4.73 -24.22 -4.69
CA THR A 107 3.93 -24.86 -3.63
C THR A 107 3.27 -26.14 -4.16
N ALA A 108 2.66 -26.10 -5.34
CA ALA A 108 2.02 -27.24 -5.97
C ALA A 108 3.01 -28.33 -6.40
N GLY A 109 4.21 -27.94 -6.85
CA GLY A 109 5.30 -28.84 -7.21
C GLY A 109 5.97 -29.55 -6.03
N GLY A 110 5.54 -29.26 -4.80
CA GLY A 110 6.02 -29.94 -3.59
C GLY A 110 7.40 -29.48 -3.12
N ALA A 111 7.94 -28.36 -3.62
CA ALA A 111 9.24 -27.82 -3.21
C ALA A 111 9.33 -27.56 -1.69
N TYR A 112 8.17 -27.32 -1.05
CA TYR A 112 8.04 -27.07 0.39
C TYR A 112 7.36 -28.21 1.16
N ASN A 113 7.17 -29.39 0.55
CA ASN A 113 6.56 -30.55 1.20
C ASN A 113 7.64 -31.53 1.66
N TYR A 114 7.96 -31.48 2.95
CA TYR A 114 8.93 -32.38 3.57
C TYR A 114 8.20 -33.60 4.15
N LYS A 115 8.68 -34.81 3.84
CA LYS A 115 8.06 -36.07 4.30
C LYS A 115 8.02 -36.11 5.83
N GLY A 116 6.83 -36.29 6.40
CA GLY A 116 6.62 -36.38 7.85
C GLY A 116 6.47 -35.04 8.59
N CYS A 117 6.48 -33.91 7.88
CA CYS A 117 6.29 -32.57 8.45
C CYS A 117 4.90 -32.01 8.14
N SER A 118 4.23 -31.46 9.15
CA SER A 118 3.02 -30.64 8.95
C SER A 118 3.27 -29.20 9.43
N PRO A 119 2.88 -28.17 8.64
CA PRO A 119 3.02 -26.76 9.03
C PRO A 119 2.06 -26.34 10.16
N ASP A 120 1.03 -27.15 10.44
CA ASP A 120 0.02 -26.85 11.47
C ASP A 120 0.52 -27.15 12.90
N ILE A 121 1.62 -27.89 13.03
CA ILE A 121 2.19 -28.27 14.33
C ILE A 121 3.17 -27.15 14.77
N PRO A 122 2.99 -26.56 15.97
CA PRO A 122 3.93 -25.57 16.48
C PRO A 122 5.31 -26.20 16.68
N SER A 123 6.37 -25.41 16.46
CA SER A 123 7.77 -25.87 16.55
C SER A 123 8.16 -26.48 17.89
N SER A 124 7.37 -26.27 18.95
CA SER A 124 7.54 -26.89 20.27
C SER A 124 7.18 -28.38 20.33
N ASN A 125 6.34 -28.88 19.40
CA ASN A 125 5.81 -30.25 19.41
C ASN A 125 6.34 -31.09 18.23
N ILE A 126 7.30 -30.57 17.46
CA ILE A 126 7.89 -31.25 16.31
C ILE A 126 9.00 -32.19 16.82
N LEU A 127 8.81 -33.51 16.67
CA LEU A 127 9.69 -34.55 17.22
C LEU A 127 10.95 -34.85 16.38
N SER A 128 11.06 -34.30 15.16
CA SER A 128 12.16 -34.59 14.23
C SER A 128 13.03 -33.35 13.94
N ASP A 129 14.32 -33.44 14.21
CA ASP A 129 15.30 -32.34 14.05
C ASP A 129 15.39 -31.80 12.61
N ALA A 130 15.23 -32.68 11.61
CA ALA A 130 15.19 -32.28 10.21
C ALA A 130 14.02 -31.33 9.90
N CYS A 131 12.89 -31.51 10.57
CA CYS A 131 11.69 -30.70 10.37
C CYS A 131 11.81 -29.32 11.03
N ILE A 132 12.47 -29.24 12.19
CA ILE A 132 12.72 -27.97 12.89
C ILE A 132 13.52 -27.01 12.00
N LYS A 133 14.52 -27.52 11.27
CA LYS A 133 15.32 -26.71 10.33
C LYS A 133 14.49 -26.10 9.19
N HIS A 134 13.47 -26.81 8.71
CA HIS A 134 12.63 -26.38 7.59
C HIS A 134 11.30 -25.72 8.00
N ALA A 135 10.98 -25.73 9.30
CA ALA A 135 9.73 -25.18 9.84
C ALA A 135 9.54 -23.69 9.52
N TYR A 136 10.62 -22.91 9.58
CA TYR A 136 10.59 -21.48 9.26
C TYR A 136 10.17 -21.23 7.80
N THR A 137 10.80 -21.93 6.85
CA THR A 137 10.49 -21.85 5.42
C THR A 137 9.09 -22.35 5.10
N MET A 138 8.67 -23.47 5.69
CA MET A 138 7.32 -24.03 5.48
C MET A 138 6.22 -23.08 5.96
N LYS A 139 6.45 -22.31 7.03
CA LYS A 139 5.47 -21.39 7.59
C LYS A 139 5.34 -20.08 6.79
N HIS A 140 6.44 -19.60 6.21
CA HIS A 140 6.48 -18.29 5.55
C HIS A 140 6.38 -18.37 4.02
N CYS A 141 6.87 -19.44 3.39
CA CYS A 141 7.04 -19.48 1.92
C CYS A 141 5.96 -20.27 1.19
N ARG A 142 5.20 -21.10 1.90
CA ARG A 142 4.04 -21.81 1.33
C ARG A 142 2.85 -20.87 1.15
N THR A 143 2.20 -20.97 -0.01
CA THR A 143 1.03 -20.16 -0.36
C THR A 143 -0.28 -20.66 0.25
N ASP A 144 -0.32 -21.93 0.68
CA ASP A 144 -1.50 -22.67 1.16
C ASP A 144 -1.57 -22.82 2.68
N VAL A 145 -0.68 -22.19 3.44
CA VAL A 145 -0.67 -22.21 4.92
C VAL A 145 -1.91 -21.55 5.51
N SER A 146 -2.55 -20.66 4.76
CA SER A 146 -3.71 -19.93 5.26
C SER A 146 -5.03 -20.57 4.88
N ASN A 147 -5.85 -20.81 5.88
CA ASN A 147 -7.25 -21.19 5.71
C ASN A 147 -8.16 -20.00 5.33
N ALA A 148 -7.63 -18.78 5.21
CA ALA A 148 -8.43 -17.57 4.97
C ALA A 148 -9.32 -17.67 3.71
N TRP A 149 -8.83 -18.30 2.63
CA TRP A 149 -9.62 -18.46 1.41
C TRP A 149 -10.76 -19.49 1.55
N ARG A 150 -10.59 -20.49 2.42
CA ARG A 150 -11.60 -21.52 2.72
C ARG A 150 -12.66 -21.01 3.69
N THR A 151 -12.26 -20.19 4.66
CA THR A 151 -13.14 -19.70 5.72
C THR A 151 -13.80 -18.34 5.39
N ALA A 152 -13.33 -17.62 4.37
CA ALA A 152 -13.92 -16.37 3.95
C ALA A 152 -15.32 -16.57 3.33
N ALA A 153 -16.29 -15.77 3.81
CA ALA A 153 -17.60 -15.68 3.20
C ALA A 153 -17.53 -15.07 1.79
N TRP A 154 -18.41 -15.53 0.89
CA TRP A 154 -18.49 -15.01 -0.48
C TRP A 154 -18.88 -13.54 -0.53
N VAL A 155 -19.85 -13.14 0.30
CA VAL A 155 -20.28 -11.75 0.46
C VAL A 155 -20.01 -11.32 1.90
N ARG A 156 -19.24 -10.25 2.08
CA ARG A 156 -19.01 -9.65 3.39
C ARG A 156 -19.37 -8.18 3.33
N ILE A 157 -20.38 -7.79 4.09
CA ILE A 157 -20.76 -6.39 4.26
C ILE A 157 -19.91 -5.84 5.41
N PRO A 158 -19.02 -4.85 5.16
CA PRO A 158 -18.28 -4.26 6.25
C PRO A 158 -19.24 -3.33 7.02
N TYR A 159 -19.34 -3.50 8.34
CA TYR A 159 -20.18 -2.67 9.20
C TYR A 159 -19.30 -1.70 10.00
N PRO A 160 -19.78 -0.47 10.26
CA PRO A 160 -19.06 0.46 11.13
C PRO A 160 -18.88 -0.18 12.52
N LEU A 161 -17.74 0.10 13.15
CA LEU A 161 -17.38 -0.44 14.47
C LEU A 161 -17.33 -1.98 14.54
N GLN A 162 -17.05 -2.67 13.42
CA GLN A 162 -16.96 -4.14 13.39
C GLN A 162 -15.92 -4.74 14.34
N TRP A 163 -14.91 -3.95 14.71
CA TRP A 163 -13.85 -4.37 15.63
C TRP A 163 -14.13 -3.96 17.08
N GLY A 164 -15.26 -3.31 17.37
CA GLY A 164 -15.65 -2.77 18.67
C GLY A 164 -15.49 -1.25 18.78
N ILE A 165 -15.79 -0.71 19.97
CA ILE A 165 -15.70 0.72 20.27
C ILE A 165 -14.22 1.15 20.26
N PRO A 166 -13.85 2.28 19.61
CA PRO A 166 -12.47 2.76 19.56
C PRO A 166 -11.96 3.14 20.95
N ILE A 167 -10.71 2.77 21.23
CA ILE A 167 -10.03 3.08 22.49
C ILE A 167 -9.04 4.20 22.20
N PHE A 168 -9.05 5.25 23.03
CA PHE A 168 -8.21 6.42 22.85
C PHE A 168 -7.06 6.43 23.85
N HIS A 169 -5.83 6.33 23.34
CA HIS A 169 -4.62 6.53 24.13
C HIS A 169 -3.87 7.77 23.64
N LEU A 170 -3.45 8.62 24.58
CA LEU A 170 -2.74 9.86 24.26
C LEU A 170 -1.49 9.63 23.42
N ARG A 171 -0.68 8.60 23.77
CA ARG A 171 0.57 8.28 23.06
C ARG A 171 0.32 7.99 21.58
N THR A 172 -0.62 7.10 21.27
CA THR A 172 -0.92 6.71 19.88
C THR A 172 -1.62 7.82 19.11
N SER A 173 -2.46 8.62 19.78
CA SER A 173 -3.11 9.78 19.19
C SER A 173 -2.11 10.87 18.78
N LEU A 174 -1.11 11.18 19.61
CA LEU A 174 -0.07 12.15 19.26
C LEU A 174 0.74 11.71 18.05
N ILE A 175 1.10 10.43 17.98
CA ILE A 175 1.80 9.86 16.82
C ILE A 175 0.94 10.02 15.56
N MET A 176 -0.34 9.69 15.62
CA MET A 176 -1.24 9.80 14.46
C MET A 176 -1.51 11.25 14.03
N ILE A 177 -1.49 12.21 14.95
CA ILE A 177 -1.53 13.64 14.61
C ILE A 177 -0.32 14.02 13.76
N ILE A 178 0.89 13.62 14.16
CA ILE A 178 2.12 13.89 13.40
C ILE A 178 2.08 13.18 12.04
N VAL A 179 1.66 11.91 12.00
CA VAL A 179 1.50 11.15 10.74
C VAL A 179 0.51 11.84 9.79
N SER A 180 -0.59 12.39 10.30
CA SER A 180 -1.58 13.11 9.48
C SER A 180 -1.03 14.41 8.88
N LEU A 181 -0.11 15.09 9.58
CA LEU A 181 0.61 16.25 9.05
C LEU A 181 1.55 15.86 7.92
N VAL A 182 2.34 14.80 8.14
CA VAL A 182 3.25 14.26 7.11
C VAL A 182 2.48 13.83 5.86
N ALA A 183 1.35 13.12 6.03
CA ALA A 183 0.47 12.76 4.93
C ALA A 183 -0.08 13.99 4.21
N SER A 184 -0.47 15.04 4.94
CA SER A 184 -0.95 16.28 4.33
C SER A 184 0.14 16.98 3.51
N VAL A 185 1.41 16.97 3.94
CA VAL A 185 2.54 17.53 3.19
C VAL A 185 2.78 16.73 1.89
N ASP A 186 2.74 15.40 1.96
CA ASP A 186 2.84 14.55 0.77
C ASP A 186 1.69 14.84 -0.21
N SER A 187 0.45 14.90 0.28
CA SER A 187 -0.73 15.22 -0.53
C SER A 187 -0.62 16.57 -1.24
N VAL A 188 -0.12 17.62 -0.56
CA VAL A 188 0.14 18.92 -1.18
C VAL A 188 1.12 18.79 -2.36
N GLY A 189 2.24 18.08 -2.17
CA GLY A 189 3.20 17.82 -3.24
C GLY A 189 2.57 17.11 -4.44
N THR A 190 1.68 16.15 -4.18
CA THR A 190 0.93 15.45 -5.24
C THR A 190 -0.04 16.36 -6.00
N TYR A 191 -0.69 17.32 -5.33
CA TYR A 191 -1.59 18.26 -5.99
C TYR A 191 -0.86 19.19 -6.95
N HIS A 192 0.31 19.69 -6.55
CA HIS A 192 1.15 20.51 -7.41
C HIS A 192 1.65 19.72 -8.63
N THR A 193 2.20 18.53 -8.42
CA THR A 193 2.68 17.69 -9.53
C THR A 193 1.56 17.27 -10.48
N ALA A 194 0.39 16.90 -9.96
CA ALA A 194 -0.79 16.60 -10.78
C ALA A 194 -1.25 17.82 -11.59
N SER A 195 -1.26 19.02 -11.01
CA SER A 195 -1.68 20.24 -11.72
C SER A 195 -0.78 20.57 -12.91
N LEU A 196 0.54 20.37 -12.76
CA LEU A 196 1.53 20.56 -13.82
C LEU A 196 1.36 19.53 -14.95
N LEU A 197 1.12 18.27 -14.59
CA LEU A 197 0.92 17.19 -15.58
C LEU A 197 -0.34 17.37 -16.42
N VAL A 198 -1.39 17.93 -15.84
CA VAL A 198 -2.66 18.21 -16.52
C VAL A 198 -2.65 19.58 -17.23
N ASN A 199 -1.53 20.32 -17.14
CA ASN A 199 -1.40 21.68 -17.66
C ASN A 199 -2.55 22.61 -17.20
N SER A 200 -2.91 22.47 -15.92
CA SER A 200 -3.97 23.25 -15.29
C SER A 200 -3.40 24.41 -14.48
N LYS A 201 -4.24 25.40 -14.16
CA LYS A 201 -3.82 26.51 -13.29
C LYS A 201 -3.32 25.96 -11.95
N PRO A 202 -2.25 26.54 -11.37
CA PRO A 202 -1.73 26.07 -10.10
C PRO A 202 -2.83 26.11 -9.03
N PRO A 203 -2.93 25.08 -8.17
CA PRO A 203 -4.03 24.93 -7.25
C PRO A 203 -4.00 26.08 -6.24
N THR A 204 -5.12 26.80 -6.11
CA THR A 204 -5.20 27.88 -5.13
C THR A 204 -5.15 27.30 -3.71
N PRO A 205 -4.58 28.02 -2.72
CA PRO A 205 -4.47 27.52 -1.36
C PRO A 205 -5.81 27.11 -0.74
N ARG A 206 -6.91 27.79 -1.12
CA ARG A 206 -8.26 27.46 -0.70
C ARG A 206 -8.74 26.10 -1.24
N ILE A 207 -8.40 25.75 -2.49
CA ILE A 207 -8.76 24.45 -3.08
C ILE A 207 -7.98 23.34 -2.40
N VAL A 208 -6.67 23.55 -2.19
CA VAL A 208 -5.81 22.58 -1.50
C VAL A 208 -6.29 22.32 -0.08
N SER A 209 -6.62 23.37 0.68
CA SER A 209 -7.12 23.24 2.05
C SER A 209 -8.42 22.42 2.11
N ARG A 210 -9.34 22.64 1.16
CA ARG A 210 -10.57 21.84 1.06
C ARG A 210 -10.29 20.38 0.66
N GLY A 211 -9.28 20.13 -0.17
CA GLY A 211 -8.81 18.78 -0.51
C GLY A 211 -8.32 18.02 0.71
N ILE A 212 -7.41 18.63 1.49
CA ILE A 212 -6.89 18.06 2.75
C ILE A 212 -8.01 17.84 3.78
N GLY A 213 -8.97 18.77 3.87
CA GLY A 213 -10.14 18.61 4.75
C GLY A 213 -10.99 17.38 4.36
N MET A 214 -11.16 17.14 3.06
CA MET A 214 -11.87 15.96 2.54
C MET A 214 -11.08 14.67 2.79
N GLU A 215 -9.74 14.68 2.65
CA GLU A 215 -8.89 13.52 2.99
C GLU A 215 -9.00 13.15 4.47
N GLY A 216 -8.95 14.15 5.36
CA GLY A 216 -9.17 13.96 6.79
C GLY A 216 -10.56 13.35 7.05
N PHE A 217 -11.60 13.87 6.41
CA PHE A 217 -12.96 13.37 6.58
C PHE A 217 -13.10 11.91 6.11
N CYS A 218 -12.54 11.56 4.95
CA CYS A 218 -12.46 10.18 4.47
C CYS A 218 -11.70 9.27 5.45
N SER A 219 -10.65 9.79 6.09
CA SER A 219 -9.86 9.05 7.08
C SER A 219 -10.62 8.81 8.40
N ILE A 220 -11.49 9.74 8.81
CA ILE A 220 -12.43 9.53 9.94
C ILE A 220 -13.35 8.35 9.62
N LEU A 221 -13.96 8.36 8.43
CA LEU A 221 -14.83 7.27 7.98
C LEU A 221 -14.07 5.94 7.92
N ALA A 222 -12.84 5.95 7.42
CA ALA A 222 -11.97 4.78 7.38
C ALA A 222 -11.67 4.22 8.79
N GLY A 223 -11.43 5.10 9.77
CA GLY A 223 -11.26 4.74 11.18
C GLY A 223 -12.50 4.08 11.78
N LEU A 224 -13.69 4.65 11.51
CA LEU A 224 -14.99 4.10 11.97
C LEU A 224 -15.28 2.72 11.38
N TRP A 225 -15.01 2.53 10.08
CA TRP A 225 -15.18 1.25 9.40
C TRP A 225 -14.08 0.23 9.73
N GLY A 226 -12.99 0.71 10.35
CA GLY A 226 -11.88 -0.12 10.78
C GLY A 226 -11.04 -0.67 9.63
N SER A 227 -10.77 0.17 8.63
CA SER A 227 -9.86 -0.13 7.52
C SER A 227 -8.42 -0.42 7.99
N GLY A 228 -8.05 0.08 9.18
CA GLY A 228 -6.70 0.01 9.75
C GLY A 228 -5.72 1.02 9.15
N THR A 229 -6.16 1.89 8.23
CA THR A 229 -5.33 2.92 7.59
C THR A 229 -6.16 4.17 7.25
N GLY A 230 -5.53 5.34 7.29
CA GLY A 230 -6.15 6.58 6.81
C GLY A 230 -6.20 6.65 5.28
N SER A 231 -7.00 7.57 4.76
CA SER A 231 -7.07 7.92 3.34
C SER A 231 -6.09 9.05 3.02
N SER A 232 -5.29 8.88 1.98
CA SER A 232 -4.37 9.91 1.47
C SER A 232 -4.41 9.93 -0.06
N THR A 233 -3.84 10.95 -0.69
CA THR A 233 -3.67 10.93 -2.15
C THR A 233 -2.64 9.88 -2.56
N LEU A 234 -2.92 9.18 -3.66
CA LEU A 234 -2.01 8.18 -4.20
C LEU A 234 -1.14 8.80 -5.29
N THR A 235 0.17 8.94 -5.00
CA THR A 235 1.20 9.36 -5.98
C THR A 235 1.20 8.50 -7.24
N GLU A 236 0.84 7.21 -7.11
CA GLU A 236 0.70 6.23 -8.20
C GLU A 236 -0.34 6.62 -9.24
N ASN A 237 -1.45 7.21 -8.80
CA ASN A 237 -2.48 7.69 -9.71
C ASN A 237 -1.96 8.88 -10.53
N VAL A 238 -1.19 9.77 -9.90
CA VAL A 238 -0.52 10.89 -10.59
C VAL A 238 0.51 10.38 -11.60
N HIS A 239 1.28 9.36 -11.24
CA HIS A 239 2.21 8.69 -12.16
C HIS A 239 1.48 8.09 -13.36
N THR A 240 0.34 7.42 -13.13
CA THR A 240 -0.49 6.85 -14.20
C THR A 240 -1.03 7.93 -15.14
N ILE A 241 -1.45 9.09 -14.63
CA ILE A 241 -1.87 10.24 -15.45
C ILE A 241 -0.71 10.74 -16.32
N SER A 242 0.52 10.79 -15.77
CA SER A 242 1.70 11.25 -16.51
C SER A 242 1.99 10.39 -17.76
N ILE A 243 1.67 9.10 -17.70
CA ILE A 243 1.93 8.12 -18.75
C ILE A 243 0.75 7.99 -19.72
N THR A 244 -0.45 7.78 -19.19
CA THR A 244 -1.67 7.58 -19.99
C THR A 244 -2.11 8.85 -20.69
N LYS A 245 -1.70 10.03 -20.19
CA LYS A 245 -2.20 11.34 -20.61
C LYS A 245 -3.73 11.47 -20.50
N VAL A 246 -4.37 10.64 -19.66
CA VAL A 246 -5.80 10.68 -19.41
C VAL A 246 -6.04 11.25 -18.00
N ALA A 247 -6.56 12.48 -17.94
CA ALA A 247 -6.90 13.17 -16.69
C ALA A 247 -8.43 13.31 -16.49
N SER A 248 -9.19 12.27 -16.88
CA SER A 248 -10.65 12.30 -16.83
C SER A 248 -11.20 11.94 -15.45
N ARG A 249 -12.11 12.78 -14.92
CA ARG A 249 -12.82 12.50 -13.66
C ARG A 249 -13.67 11.23 -13.74
N ARG A 250 -14.21 10.91 -14.92
CA ARG A 250 -15.03 9.71 -15.12
C ARG A 250 -14.23 8.43 -14.91
N ALA A 251 -12.96 8.41 -15.31
CA ALA A 251 -12.09 7.25 -15.10
C ALA A 251 -11.89 6.96 -13.60
N VAL A 252 -11.67 8.01 -12.80
CA VAL A 252 -11.52 7.89 -11.34
C VAL A 252 -12.83 7.45 -10.68
N GLN A 253 -13.98 8.00 -11.12
CA GLN A 253 -15.29 7.62 -10.59
C GLN A 253 -15.64 6.15 -10.89
N LEU A 254 -15.39 5.68 -12.11
CA LEU A 254 -15.59 4.28 -12.48
C LEU A 254 -14.70 3.34 -11.66
N GLY A 255 -13.42 3.72 -11.46
CA GLY A 255 -12.51 2.98 -10.58
C GLY A 255 -13.00 2.93 -9.13
N ALA A 256 -13.56 4.01 -8.60
CA ALA A 256 -14.13 4.05 -7.26
C ALA A 256 -15.36 3.14 -7.13
N VAL A 257 -16.27 3.16 -8.11
CA VAL A 257 -17.44 2.26 -8.13
C VAL A 257 -16.99 0.81 -8.18
N PHE A 258 -16.01 0.49 -9.01
CA PHE A 258 -15.42 -0.85 -9.09
C PHE A 258 -14.85 -1.27 -7.73
N MET A 259 -14.02 -0.45 -7.09
CA MET A 259 -13.44 -0.75 -5.78
C MET A 259 -14.51 -0.97 -4.68
N ILE A 260 -15.61 -0.21 -4.71
CA ILE A 260 -16.74 -0.41 -3.79
C ILE A 260 -17.39 -1.78 -4.03
N VAL A 261 -17.66 -2.15 -5.28
CA VAL A 261 -18.26 -3.45 -5.63
C VAL A 261 -17.35 -4.60 -5.19
N PHE A 262 -16.05 -4.53 -5.44
CA PHE A 262 -15.08 -5.55 -5.01
C PHE A 262 -14.94 -5.65 -3.50
N SER A 263 -15.20 -4.57 -2.75
CA SER A 263 -15.18 -4.60 -1.29
C SER A 263 -16.22 -5.56 -0.69
N PHE A 264 -17.36 -5.77 -1.38
CA PHE A 264 -18.39 -6.72 -0.93
C PHE A 264 -18.05 -8.18 -1.20
N VAL A 265 -17.13 -8.45 -2.13
CA VAL A 265 -16.74 -9.82 -2.51
C VAL A 265 -15.67 -10.32 -1.54
N GLY A 266 -16.10 -10.96 -0.45
CA GLY A 266 -15.21 -11.37 0.64
C GLY A 266 -14.16 -12.40 0.24
N LYS A 267 -14.39 -13.16 -0.84
CA LYS A 267 -13.48 -14.20 -1.34
C LYS A 267 -12.37 -13.66 -2.26
N SER A 268 -12.56 -12.48 -2.87
CA SER A 268 -11.49 -11.81 -3.63
C SER A 268 -10.49 -11.08 -2.73
N VAL A 269 -10.87 -10.77 -1.48
CA VAL A 269 -9.99 -10.05 -0.53
C VAL A 269 -8.75 -10.87 -0.14
N PRO A 270 -8.82 -12.19 0.13
CA PRO A 270 -7.63 -13.03 0.32
C PRO A 270 -6.85 -13.29 -0.97
N PHE A 271 -7.51 -13.19 -2.13
CA PHE A 271 -6.91 -13.47 -3.44
C PHE A 271 -6.13 -12.29 -4.01
N TRP A 272 -6.51 -11.06 -3.67
CA TRP A 272 -5.86 -9.87 -4.19
C TRP A 272 -4.69 -9.44 -3.28
N PRO A 273 -3.43 -9.60 -3.71
CA PRO A 273 -2.26 -9.17 -2.92
C PRO A 273 -2.15 -7.64 -2.75
N LEU A 274 -3.07 -6.87 -3.34
CA LEU A 274 -2.86 -5.47 -3.70
C LEU A 274 -3.66 -4.44 -2.88
N TYR A 275 -4.52 -4.82 -1.91
CA TYR A 275 -5.41 -3.80 -1.32
C TYR A 275 -5.75 -3.83 0.18
N HIS A 276 -5.39 -4.84 0.97
CA HIS A 276 -5.67 -4.77 2.42
C HIS A 276 -4.59 -5.42 3.29
N ARG A 277 -3.85 -4.55 3.99
CA ARG A 277 -2.74 -4.83 4.91
C ARG A 277 -3.05 -5.79 6.08
N HIS A 278 -4.31 -6.18 6.30
CA HIS A 278 -4.75 -6.84 7.53
C HIS A 278 -5.73 -8.02 7.37
N TRP A 279 -6.12 -8.40 6.15
CA TRP A 279 -7.01 -9.56 5.92
C TRP A 279 -6.36 -10.76 5.26
N LEU A 280 -5.11 -10.63 4.81
CA LEU A 280 -4.35 -11.79 4.36
C LEU A 280 -3.56 -12.41 5.52
N PRO A 281 -3.27 -13.73 5.48
CA PRO A 281 -2.35 -14.37 6.41
C PRO A 281 -1.05 -13.57 6.59
N PRO A 282 -0.55 -13.39 7.83
CA PRO A 282 0.47 -12.41 8.17
C PRO A 282 1.85 -12.59 7.51
N TYR A 283 2.07 -13.65 6.72
CA TYR A 283 3.41 -14.04 6.30
C TYR A 283 3.72 -13.78 4.80
N CYS A 284 2.73 -13.85 3.91
CA CYS A 284 2.91 -13.54 2.47
C CYS A 284 2.34 -12.17 2.07
N ALA A 285 1.45 -11.60 2.89
CA ALA A 285 0.74 -10.35 2.61
C ALA A 285 1.54 -9.08 2.89
N SER A 286 2.49 -9.16 3.81
CA SER A 286 3.22 -8.00 4.31
C SER A 286 4.32 -7.57 3.31
N CYS A 287 4.69 -8.44 2.37
CA CYS A 287 5.69 -8.14 1.36
C CYS A 287 5.08 -7.34 0.18
N GLY A 288 3.88 -7.70 -0.29
CA GLY A 288 3.28 -7.12 -1.50
C GLY A 288 3.04 -5.60 -1.44
N PRO A 289 2.18 -5.07 -0.55
CA PRO A 289 1.77 -3.66 -0.54
C PRO A 289 2.88 -2.70 -0.07
N LEU A 290 3.76 -3.16 0.81
CA LEU A 290 4.88 -2.37 1.34
C LEU A 290 6.07 -2.35 0.39
N LEU A 291 6.44 -3.50 -0.19
CA LEU A 291 7.43 -3.54 -1.27
C LEU A 291 6.87 -2.82 -2.49
N TRP A 292 5.56 -2.88 -2.75
CA TRP A 292 4.88 -2.09 -3.78
C TRP A 292 5.04 -0.59 -3.55
N GLN A 293 4.63 -0.07 -2.38
CA GLN A 293 4.74 1.35 -2.06
C GLN A 293 6.20 1.81 -2.05
N LEU A 294 7.09 0.96 -1.57
CA LEU A 294 8.52 1.20 -1.55
C LEU A 294 9.13 1.23 -2.96
N VAL A 295 8.85 0.25 -3.80
CA VAL A 295 9.31 0.16 -5.19
C VAL A 295 8.70 1.29 -6.01
N SER A 296 7.42 1.61 -5.80
CA SER A 296 6.71 2.72 -6.42
C SER A 296 7.33 4.06 -6.03
N GLN A 297 7.65 4.27 -4.76
CA GLN A 297 8.37 5.44 -4.25
C GLN A 297 9.81 5.52 -4.78
N ILE A 298 10.57 4.42 -4.74
CA ILE A 298 11.92 4.34 -5.30
C ILE A 298 11.89 4.63 -6.80
N CYS A 299 10.96 4.07 -7.54
CA CYS A 299 10.81 4.31 -8.98
C CYS A 299 10.36 5.75 -9.27
N SER A 300 9.54 6.36 -8.40
CA SER A 300 9.18 7.78 -8.48
C SER A 300 10.38 8.69 -8.20
N ILE A 301 11.21 8.37 -7.21
CA ILE A 301 12.44 9.09 -6.88
C ILE A 301 13.45 8.97 -8.03
N LEU A 302 13.67 7.76 -8.54
CA LEU A 302 14.54 7.51 -9.70
C LEU A 302 14.02 8.22 -10.97
N ASN A 303 12.70 8.31 -11.15
CA ASN A 303 12.10 9.04 -12.27
C ASN A 303 12.17 10.57 -12.11
N GLN A 304 12.11 11.09 -10.89
CA GLN A 304 12.29 12.52 -10.63
C GLN A 304 13.74 12.95 -10.87
N GLN A 305 14.73 12.10 -10.60
CA GLN A 305 16.13 12.40 -10.96
C GLN A 305 16.38 12.42 -12.47
N ALA A 306 15.61 11.68 -13.27
CA ALA A 306 15.70 11.71 -14.74
C ALA A 306 15.04 12.93 -15.40
N PHE A 307 14.25 13.73 -14.66
CA PHE A 307 13.67 14.99 -15.14
C PHE A 307 14.45 16.23 -14.67
N GLY A 308 15.55 16.04 -13.93
CA GLY A 308 16.45 17.09 -13.45
C GLY A 308 17.69 17.31 -14.32
N THR A 309 17.70 16.79 -15.56
CA THR A 309 18.73 17.03 -16.59
C THR A 309 18.07 17.39 -17.90
#